data_AF-X0VGT3-F1
#
_entry.id   AF-X0VGT3-F1
#
_cell.length_a   1.000
_cell.length_b   1.000
_cell.length_c   1.000
_cell.angle_alpha   90.00
_cell.angle_beta   90.00
_cell.angle_gamma   90.00
#
_symmetry.space_group_name_H-M   'P 1'
#
loop_
_entity.id
_entity.type
_entity.pdbx_description
1 polymer ?
#
loop_
_entity_poly.entity_id
_entity_poly.type
_entity_poly.pdbx_seq_one_letter_code
_entity_poly.pdbx_strand_id
1 'polypeptide(L)'
;MAEHFADRLLAAIERSGSPVCVGIGPAYDRLPDELKKGDEVEAIEAFGLGIVEAVAGCVPAVKPQIAYFERYGSAGAAAYERVVAAAKQAGLIVIGDVKRNDIGSTA
;
A
#
# COMPACT_ATOMS: atom_id res chain seq x y z
N MET A 1 -12.58 16.51 18.34
CA MET A 1 -13.25 15.87 17.18
C MET A 1 -12.20 15.06 16.44
N ALA A 2 -12.52 13.87 15.95
CA ALA A 2 -11.58 13.15 15.10
C ALA A 2 -11.34 13.97 13.83
N GLU A 3 -10.08 14.15 13.43
CA GLU A 3 -9.71 14.87 12.22
C GLU A 3 -10.21 14.11 10.99
N HIS A 4 -10.89 14.81 10.05
CA HIS A 4 -11.44 14.14 8.87
C HIS A 4 -10.31 13.59 7.99
N PHE A 5 -10.61 12.56 7.18
CA PHE A 5 -9.62 12.00 6.25
C PHE A 5 -9.05 13.06 5.29
N ALA A 6 -9.91 13.96 4.79
CA ALA A 6 -9.50 15.02 3.88
C ALA A 6 -8.50 15.98 4.52
N ASP A 7 -8.74 16.40 5.77
CA ASP A 7 -7.83 17.29 6.51
C ASP A 7 -6.46 16.64 6.70
N ARG A 8 -6.43 15.38 7.13
CA ARG A 8 -5.18 14.60 7.27
C ARG A 8 -4.41 14.47 5.95
N LEU A 9 -5.12 14.29 4.83
CA LEU A 9 -4.51 14.20 3.51
C LEU A 9 -3.92 15.55 3.07
N LEU A 10 -4.66 16.65 3.26
CA LEU A 10 -4.18 18.00 2.94
C LEU A 10 -2.93 18.35 3.75
N ALA A 11 -2.93 18.07 5.06
CA ALA A 11 -1.76 18.26 5.91
C ALA A 11 -0.56 17.39 5.47
N ALA A 12 -0.81 16.17 4.98
CA ALA A 12 0.25 15.31 4.44
C ALA A 12 0.82 15.82 3.10
N ILE A 13 -0.03 16.38 2.25
CA ILE A 13 0.38 17.02 0.98
C ILE A 13 1.29 18.21 1.28
N GLU A 14 0.89 19.07 2.21
CA GLU A 14 1.69 20.22 2.64
C GLU A 14 3.04 19.80 3.24
N ARG A 15 3.05 18.81 4.14
CA ARG A 15 4.27 18.29 4.77
C ARG A 15 5.27 17.68 3.78
N SER A 16 4.78 16.95 2.78
CA SER A 16 5.63 16.28 1.78
C SER A 16 5.96 17.17 0.59
N GLY A 17 5.29 18.31 0.43
CA GLY A 17 5.43 19.19 -0.74
C GLY A 17 4.97 18.55 -2.05
N SER A 18 4.12 17.52 -1.98
CA SER A 18 3.75 16.70 -3.13
C SER A 18 2.29 16.25 -3.05
N PRO A 19 1.52 16.29 -4.16
CA PRO A 19 0.19 15.69 -4.23
C PRO A 19 0.22 14.24 -4.74
N VAL A 20 1.40 13.66 -4.95
CA VAL A 20 1.55 12.34 -5.59
C VAL A 20 1.04 11.22 -4.67
N CYS A 21 0.23 10.33 -5.22
CA CYS A 21 -0.14 9.08 -4.56
C CYS A 21 0.55 7.91 -5.27
N VAL A 22 1.44 7.21 -4.56
CA VAL A 22 2.23 6.11 -5.14
C VAL A 22 1.44 4.82 -5.10
N GLY A 23 1.24 4.19 -6.26
CA GLY A 23 0.60 2.87 -6.34
C GLY A 23 1.55 1.75 -5.92
N ILE A 24 1.06 0.81 -5.10
CA ILE A 24 1.79 -0.41 -4.75
C ILE A 24 1.06 -1.61 -5.38
N GLY A 25 1.61 -2.13 -6.47
CA GLY A 25 1.05 -3.25 -7.24
C GLY A 25 2.14 -4.22 -7.66
N PRO A 26 2.60 -5.10 -6.76
CA PRO A 26 3.75 -5.98 -6.99
C PRO A 26 3.37 -7.15 -7.91
N ALA A 27 3.39 -6.93 -9.22
CA ALA A 27 3.30 -8.02 -10.18
C ALA A 27 4.61 -8.82 -10.16
N TYR A 28 4.59 -10.07 -9.68
CA TYR A 28 5.79 -10.90 -9.52
C TYR A 28 6.71 -10.89 -10.75
N ASP A 29 6.14 -11.10 -11.94
CA ASP A 29 6.89 -11.12 -13.21
C ASP A 29 7.64 -9.82 -13.53
N ARG A 30 7.20 -8.69 -12.96
CA ARG A 30 7.76 -7.36 -13.17
C ARG A 30 8.66 -6.89 -12.03
N LEU A 31 8.85 -7.71 -11.00
CA LEU A 31 9.77 -7.39 -9.91
C LEU A 31 11.23 -7.40 -10.41
N PRO A 32 12.14 -6.68 -9.75
CA PRO A 32 13.58 -6.85 -9.94
C PRO A 32 14.00 -8.30 -9.68
N ASP A 33 14.93 -8.82 -10.47
CA ASP A 33 15.34 -10.23 -10.41
C ASP A 33 16.02 -10.59 -9.07
N GLU A 34 16.56 -9.59 -8.37
CA GLU A 34 17.12 -9.74 -7.04
C GLU A 34 16.08 -10.19 -6.00
N LEU A 35 14.81 -9.82 -6.19
CA LEU A 35 13.70 -10.20 -5.31
C LEU A 35 13.05 -11.54 -5.71
N LYS A 36 13.28 -12.03 -6.94
CA LYS A 36 12.66 -13.27 -7.46
C LYS A 36 13.36 -14.56 -7.02
N LYS A 37 14.20 -14.53 -5.99
CA LYS A 37 15.08 -15.66 -5.60
C LYS A 37 14.45 -16.63 -4.60
N GLY A 38 13.18 -16.43 -4.22
CA GLY A 38 12.50 -17.21 -3.20
C GLY A 38 10.99 -17.30 -3.45
N ASP A 39 10.24 -17.43 -2.37
CA ASP A 39 8.78 -17.50 -2.40
C ASP A 39 8.16 -16.22 -3.01
N GLU A 40 7.13 -16.38 -3.84
CA GLU A 40 6.51 -15.24 -4.53
C GLU A 40 5.85 -14.26 -3.54
N VAL A 41 5.26 -14.74 -2.44
CA VAL A 41 4.62 -13.91 -1.42
C VAL A 41 5.67 -13.07 -0.70
N GLU A 42 6.79 -13.69 -0.31
CA GLU A 42 7.93 -12.98 0.27
C GLU A 42 8.47 -11.91 -0.68
N ALA A 43 8.56 -12.20 -1.97
CA ALA A 43 9.05 -11.27 -2.98
C ALA A 43 8.13 -10.05 -3.16
N ILE A 44 6.81 -10.27 -3.28
CA ILE A 44 5.84 -9.17 -3.45
C ILE A 44 5.74 -8.31 -2.18
N GLU A 45 5.90 -8.93 -1.01
CA GLU A 45 5.94 -8.22 0.27
C GLU A 45 7.19 -7.36 0.38
N ALA A 46 8.37 -7.95 0.14
CA ALA A 46 9.63 -7.23 0.16
C ALA A 46 9.62 -6.05 -0.80
N PHE A 47 9.05 -6.21 -2.00
CA PHE A 47 8.85 -5.12 -2.93
C PHE A 47 7.92 -4.04 -2.36
N GLY A 48 6.77 -4.42 -1.80
CA GLY A 48 5.82 -3.47 -1.21
C GLY A 48 6.43 -2.67 -0.05
N LEU A 49 7.17 -3.34 0.84
CA LEU A 49 7.88 -2.71 1.95
C LEU A 49 9.00 -1.79 1.46
N GLY A 50 9.77 -2.20 0.46
CA GLY A 50 10.81 -1.37 -0.14
C GLY A 50 10.25 -0.10 -0.80
N ILE A 51 9.08 -0.18 -1.44
CA ILE A 51 8.39 1.01 -1.97
C ILE A 51 7.98 1.94 -0.81
N VAL A 52 7.41 1.40 0.27
CA VAL A 52 7.04 2.20 1.44
C VAL A 52 8.25 2.95 2.00
N GLU A 53 9.36 2.26 2.21
CA GLU A 53 10.61 2.85 2.71
C GLU A 53 11.13 3.95 1.78
N ALA A 54 11.17 3.67 0.47
CA ALA A 54 11.71 4.60 -0.52
C ALA A 54 10.90 5.88 -0.68
N VAL A 55 9.60 5.86 -0.38
CA VAL A 55 8.70 7.03 -0.58
C VAL A 55 8.32 7.72 0.73
N ALA A 56 8.67 7.14 1.88
CA ALA A 56 8.39 7.72 3.19
C ALA A 56 8.98 9.14 3.28
N GLY A 57 8.15 10.10 3.69
CA GLY A 57 8.53 11.52 3.76
C GLY A 57 8.55 12.27 2.42
N CYS A 58 8.54 11.59 1.28
CA CYS A 58 8.53 12.22 -0.05
C CYS A 58 7.13 12.39 -0.64
N VAL A 59 6.16 11.57 -0.22
CA VAL A 59 4.78 11.59 -0.73
C VAL A 59 3.78 11.58 0.43
N PRO A 60 2.56 12.10 0.23
CA PRO A 60 1.52 12.10 1.25
C PRO A 60 0.88 10.72 1.44
N ALA A 61 0.84 9.91 0.37
CA ALA A 61 -0.01 8.74 0.32
C ALA A 61 0.53 7.61 -0.56
N VAL A 62 0.11 6.40 -0.20
CA VAL A 62 0.25 5.19 -1.02
C VAL A 62 -1.09 4.53 -1.25
N LYS A 63 -1.20 3.84 -2.38
CA LYS A 63 -2.41 3.13 -2.80
C LYS A 63 -2.09 1.67 -3.16
N PRO A 64 -2.00 0.76 -2.18
CA PRO A 64 -1.83 -0.66 -2.46
C PRO A 64 -3.06 -1.24 -3.15
N GLN A 65 -2.83 -2.00 -4.22
CA GLN A 65 -3.88 -2.67 -5.01
C GLN A 65 -4.02 -4.12 -4.55
N ILE A 66 -5.13 -4.41 -3.88
CA ILE A 66 -5.34 -5.67 -3.16
C ILE A 66 -5.31 -6.91 -4.08
N ALA A 67 -5.69 -6.77 -5.36
CA ALA A 67 -5.71 -7.89 -6.31
C ALA A 67 -4.33 -8.52 -6.56
N TYR A 68 -3.24 -7.75 -6.45
CA TYR A 68 -1.87 -8.30 -6.57
C TYR A 68 -1.50 -9.21 -5.40
N PHE A 69 -2.17 -9.03 -4.27
CA PHE A 69 -1.94 -9.80 -3.05
C PHE A 69 -2.95 -10.95 -2.93
N GLU A 70 -4.25 -10.70 -3.15
CA GLU A 70 -5.33 -11.69 -3.02
C GLU A 70 -5.15 -12.93 -3.90
N ARG A 71 -4.47 -12.80 -5.05
CA ARG A 71 -4.15 -13.95 -5.92
C ARG A 71 -3.31 -15.04 -5.23
N TYR A 72 -2.65 -14.70 -4.11
CA TYR A 72 -1.87 -15.62 -3.28
C TYR A 72 -2.65 -16.10 -2.03
N GLY A 73 -3.97 -15.91 -2.00
CA GLY A 73 -4.82 -16.34 -0.90
C GLY A 73 -4.49 -15.66 0.43
N SER A 74 -4.58 -16.40 1.54
CA SER A 74 -4.37 -15.88 2.89
C SER A 74 -2.94 -15.38 3.13
N ALA A 75 -1.93 -16.01 2.52
CA ALA A 75 -0.54 -15.59 2.63
C ALA A 75 -0.34 -14.20 1.99
N GLY A 76 -0.92 -13.98 0.80
CA GLY A 76 -0.93 -12.67 0.16
C GLY A 76 -1.71 -11.61 0.95
N ALA A 77 -2.86 -11.98 1.52
CA ALA A 77 -3.61 -11.07 2.39
C ALA A 77 -2.78 -10.63 3.60
N ALA A 78 -2.05 -11.54 4.24
CA ALA A 78 -1.16 -11.21 5.35
C ALA A 78 0.02 -10.30 4.90
N ALA A 79 0.56 -10.51 3.70
CA ALA A 79 1.57 -9.62 3.12
C ALA A 79 1.01 -8.20 2.87
N TYR A 80 -0.22 -8.09 2.34
CA TYR A 80 -0.91 -6.81 2.17
C TYR A 80 -1.08 -6.08 3.52
N GLU A 81 -1.49 -6.80 4.56
CA GLU A 81 -1.63 -6.24 5.92
C GLU A 81 -0.30 -5.69 6.44
N ARG A 82 0.81 -6.42 6.24
CA ARG A 82 2.15 -5.96 6.63
C ARG A 82 2.59 -4.70 5.88
N VAL A 83 2.36 -4.64 4.56
CA VAL A 83 2.66 -3.44 3.75
C VAL A 83 1.81 -2.24 4.19
N VAL A 84 0.52 -2.44 4.45
CA VAL A 84 -0.38 -1.39 4.97
C VAL A 84 0.06 -0.91 6.35
N ALA A 85 0.44 -1.82 7.25
CA ALA A 85 0.91 -1.48 8.58
C ALA A 85 2.21 -0.67 8.52
N ALA A 86 3.17 -1.09 7.71
CA ALA A 86 4.43 -0.36 7.50
C ALA A 86 4.18 1.05 6.93
N ALA A 87 3.29 1.19 5.93
CA ALA A 87 2.95 2.49 5.35
C ALA A 87 2.33 3.44 6.40
N LYS A 88 1.41 2.93 7.24
CA LYS A 88 0.83 3.71 8.33
C LYS A 88 1.88 4.13 9.37
N GLN A 89 2.80 3.22 9.72
CA GLN A 89 3.90 3.49 10.66
C GLN A 89 4.88 4.54 10.10
N ALA A 90 5.10 4.55 8.79
CA ALA A 90 5.89 5.57 8.08
C ALA A 90 5.17 6.94 7.96
N GLY A 91 3.95 7.08 8.50
CA GLY A 91 3.19 8.33 8.49
C GLY A 91 2.54 8.64 7.14
N LEU A 92 2.40 7.65 6.27
CA LEU A 92 1.73 7.78 4.96
C LEU A 92 0.22 7.58 5.13
N ILE A 93 -0.56 8.33 4.35
CA ILE A 93 -1.97 8.03 4.14
C ILE A 93 -2.08 6.77 3.27
N VAL A 94 -2.93 5.81 3.66
CA VAL A 94 -3.13 4.57 2.90
C VAL A 94 -4.52 4.53 2.30
N ILE A 95 -4.58 4.35 0.98
CA ILE A 95 -5.82 4.14 0.24
C ILE A 95 -5.85 2.69 -0.22
N GLY A 96 -6.72 1.87 0.38
CA GLY A 96 -6.94 0.50 -0.09
C GLY A 96 -7.70 0.51 -1.42
N ASP A 97 -7.03 0.20 -2.52
CA ASP A 97 -7.68 0.10 -3.83
C ASP A 97 -8.33 -1.27 -4.00
N VAL A 98 -9.46 -1.44 -3.30
CA VAL A 98 -10.18 -2.72 -3.15
C VAL A 98 -11.41 -2.85 -4.03
N LYS A 99 -11.90 -1.72 -4.57
CA LYS A 99 -13.09 -1.63 -5.44
C LYS A 99 -14.30 -2.43 -4.93
N ARG A 100 -14.50 -2.49 -3.61
CA ARG A 100 -15.67 -3.14 -3.02
C ARG A 100 -16.91 -2.35 -3.39
N ASN A 101 -17.95 -3.06 -3.78
CA ASN A 101 -19.19 -2.48 -4.27
C ASN A 101 -20.34 -3.46 -3.99
N ASP A 102 -20.70 -3.53 -2.71
CA ASP A 102 -21.82 -4.33 -2.22
C ASP A 102 -22.86 -3.40 -1.55
N ILE A 103 -23.96 -3.92 -1.03
CA ILE A 103 -25.07 -3.12 -0.50
C ILE A 103 -25.49 -3.54 0.92
N GLY A 104 -26.00 -2.59 1.70
CA GLY A 104 -26.54 -2.90 3.04
C GLY A 104 -25.48 -3.49 3.97
N SER A 105 -25.73 -4.67 4.52
CA SER A 105 -24.86 -5.31 5.52
C SER A 105 -23.54 -5.88 4.99
N THR A 106 -23.36 -5.92 3.67
CA THR A 106 -22.15 -6.46 3.01
C THR A 106 -21.21 -5.36 2.50
N ALA A 107 -21.63 -4.09 2.56
CA ALA A 107 -20.85 -2.92 2.18
C ALA A 107 -19.79 -2.52 3.23
#